data_AF-A0A1I1G2K4-F1
#
_entry.id   AF-A0A1I1G2K4-F1
#
_cell.length_a   1.000
_cell.length_b   1.000
_cell.length_c   1.000
_cell.angle_alpha   90.00
_cell.angle_beta   90.00
_cell.angle_gamma   90.00
#
_symmetry.space_group_name_H-M   'P 1'
#
loop_
_entity.id
_entity.type
_entity.pdbx_description
1 polymer ?
#
loop_
_entity_poly.entity_id
_entity_poly.type
_entity_poly.pdbx_seq_one_letter_code
_entity_poly.pdbx_strand_id
1 'polypeptide(L)'
;MDEHPEYHADFADADAALEKMYDVEAGKTNPFLHLSMHLSISEQCSIDQPRGIRQAVELLTAKRNSLHDAHHEAMDCLGQMVWESQRAGRPPDGAAYIDCVQRHATRD
;
A
#
# COMPACT_ATOMS: atom_id res chain seq x y z
N MET A 1 -4.50 -8.74 -11.25
CA MET A 1 -3.29 -9.24 -11.95
C MET A 1 -2.96 -8.39 -13.16
N ASP A 2 -3.96 -7.87 -13.88
CA ASP A 2 -3.72 -7.05 -15.08
C ASP A 2 -2.94 -5.75 -14.80
N GLU A 3 -3.11 -5.13 -13.63
CA GLU A 3 -2.40 -3.89 -13.23
C GLU A 3 -0.93 -4.11 -12.83
N HIS A 4 -0.47 -5.37 -12.69
CA HIS A 4 0.91 -5.71 -12.35
C HIS A 4 1.48 -6.85 -13.22
N PRO A 5 1.63 -6.62 -14.53
CA PRO A 5 2.23 -7.61 -15.44
C PRO A 5 3.67 -7.96 -15.06
N GLU A 6 4.40 -7.04 -14.42
CA GLU A 6 5.78 -7.24 -13.96
C GLU A 6 5.93 -8.40 -12.97
N TYR A 7 4.89 -8.71 -12.19
CA TYR A 7 4.91 -9.78 -11.20
C TYR A 7 4.29 -11.09 -11.70
N HIS A 8 3.79 -11.17 -12.93
CA HIS A 8 3.16 -12.40 -13.45
C HIS A 8 4.10 -13.60 -13.40
N ALA A 9 5.38 -13.40 -13.74
CA ALA A 9 6.38 -14.44 -13.68
C ALA A 9 6.68 -14.89 -12.25
N ASP A 10 6.65 -13.97 -11.27
CA ASP A 10 6.87 -14.28 -9.86
C ASP A 10 5.74 -15.12 -9.25
N PHE A 11 4.51 -15.03 -9.81
CA PHE A 11 3.36 -15.83 -9.37
C PHE A 11 3.15 -17.11 -10.18
N ALA A 12 3.91 -17.32 -11.25
CA ALA A 12 3.75 -18.48 -12.13
C ALA A 12 4.32 -19.78 -11.53
N ASP A 13 5.26 -19.67 -10.58
CA ASP A 13 5.93 -20.79 -9.91
C ASP A 13 6.03 -20.53 -8.41
N ALA A 14 5.21 -21.25 -7.63
CA ALA A 14 5.12 -21.07 -6.19
C ALA A 14 6.38 -21.51 -5.44
N ASP A 15 7.06 -22.57 -5.90
CA ASP A 15 8.25 -23.10 -5.23
C ASP A 15 9.43 -22.14 -5.44
N ALA A 16 9.62 -21.66 -6.67
CA ALA A 16 10.64 -20.65 -6.98
C ALA A 16 10.37 -19.30 -6.28
N ALA A 17 9.11 -18.95 -6.08
CA ALA A 17 8.73 -17.74 -5.34
C ALA A 17 9.10 -17.83 -3.86
N LEU A 18 8.83 -18.96 -3.21
CA LEU A 18 9.16 -19.20 -1.81
C LEU A 18 10.68 -19.13 -1.54
N GLU A 19 11.49 -19.64 -2.47
CA GLU A 19 12.96 -19.52 -2.37
C GLU A 19 13.42 -18.06 -2.39
N LYS A 20 12.78 -17.21 -3.20
CA LYS A 20 13.15 -15.79 -3.37
C LYS A 20 12.51 -14.86 -2.33
N MET A 21 11.45 -15.27 -1.65
CA MET A 21 10.70 -14.42 -0.71
C MET A 21 11.55 -13.89 0.46
N TYR A 22 12.64 -14.56 0.80
CA TYR A 22 13.57 -14.17 1.88
C TYR A 22 14.70 -13.26 1.41
N ASP A 23 14.88 -13.12 0.09
CA ASP A 23 15.97 -12.35 -0.49
C ASP A 23 15.53 -10.89 -0.63
N VAL A 24 15.75 -10.10 0.44
CA VAL A 24 15.55 -8.65 0.40
C VAL A 24 16.76 -8.02 -0.29
N GLU A 25 16.90 -8.30 -1.58
CA GLU A 25 17.86 -7.64 -2.44
C GLU A 25 17.55 -6.13 -2.46
N ALA A 26 18.55 -5.32 -2.11
CA ALA A 26 18.40 -3.88 -1.96
C ALA A 26 17.89 -3.24 -3.27
N GLY A 27 16.59 -2.90 -3.30
CA GLY A 27 15.95 -2.16 -4.38
C GLY A 27 14.84 -2.88 -5.14
N LYS A 28 14.55 -4.17 -4.87
CA LYS A 28 13.37 -4.84 -5.43
C LYS A 28 12.22 -4.88 -4.44
N THR A 29 11.05 -4.42 -4.86
CA THR A 29 9.81 -4.56 -4.09
C THR A 29 9.39 -6.03 -4.08
N ASN A 30 9.09 -6.57 -2.89
CA ASN A 30 8.57 -7.93 -2.78
C ASN A 30 7.15 -7.98 -3.38
N PRO A 31 6.88 -8.81 -4.40
CA PRO A 31 5.61 -8.84 -5.11
C PRO A 31 4.43 -9.25 -4.23
N PHE A 32 4.66 -10.15 -3.26
CA PHE A 32 3.64 -10.59 -2.31
C PHE A 32 3.30 -9.47 -1.32
N LEU A 33 4.32 -8.78 -0.79
CA LEU A 33 4.10 -7.64 0.07
C LEU A 33 3.32 -6.55 -0.67
N HIS A 34 3.73 -6.20 -1.90
CA HIS A 34 3.06 -5.20 -2.74
C HIS A 34 1.57 -5.51 -2.92
N LEU A 35 1.22 -6.72 -3.36
CA LEU A 35 -0.18 -7.11 -3.53
C LEU A 35 -0.94 -7.15 -2.20
N SER A 36 -0.30 -7.59 -1.11
CA SER A 36 -0.92 -7.59 0.21
C SER A 36 -1.24 -6.16 0.71
N MET A 37 -0.42 -5.17 0.34
CA MET A 37 -0.68 -3.77 0.66
C MET A 37 -1.87 -3.23 -0.13
N HIS A 38 -2.02 -3.58 -1.42
CA HIS A 38 -3.23 -3.23 -2.18
C HIS A 38 -4.48 -3.81 -1.55
N LEU A 39 -4.45 -5.10 -1.17
CA LEU A 39 -5.57 -5.76 -0.50
C LEU A 39 -5.89 -5.10 0.84
N SER A 40 -4.86 -4.76 1.62
CA SER A 40 -5.01 -4.06 2.90
C SER A 40 -5.71 -2.72 2.72
N ILE A 41 -5.30 -1.92 1.73
CA ILE A 41 -5.93 -0.61 1.46
C ILE A 41 -7.38 -0.79 1.00
N SER A 42 -7.64 -1.73 0.10
CA SER A 42 -9.03 -2.06 -0.33
C SER A 42 -9.92 -2.42 0.86
N GLU A 43 -9.42 -3.26 1.76
CA GLU A 43 -10.17 -3.68 2.95
C GLU A 43 -10.39 -2.50 3.90
N GLN A 44 -9.33 -1.73 4.21
CA GLN A 44 -9.40 -0.50 5.00
C GLN A 44 -10.47 0.46 4.46
N CYS A 45 -10.52 0.68 3.14
CA CYS A 45 -11.53 1.51 2.50
C CYS A 45 -12.93 0.89 2.57
N SER A 46 -13.07 -0.43 2.43
CA SER A 46 -14.37 -1.12 2.44
C SER A 46 -15.08 -1.02 3.80
N ILE A 47 -14.32 -1.07 4.89
CA ILE A 47 -14.85 -0.97 6.27
C ILE A 47 -14.64 0.42 6.89
N ASP A 48 -14.02 1.34 6.15
CA ASP A 48 -13.61 2.67 6.60
C ASP A 48 -12.85 2.62 7.94
N GLN A 49 -11.80 1.81 7.98
CA GLN A 49 -10.89 1.69 9.13
C GLN A 49 -9.44 1.84 8.67
N PRO A 50 -8.68 2.84 9.17
CA PRO A 50 -9.10 3.84 10.14
C PRO A 50 -10.16 4.79 9.57
N ARG A 51 -11.08 5.28 10.43
CA ARG A 51 -12.22 6.10 10.00
C ARG A 51 -11.78 7.35 9.23
N GLY A 52 -12.26 7.49 8.00
CA GLY A 52 -11.90 8.57 7.08
C GLY A 52 -10.98 8.14 5.95
N ILE A 53 -10.40 6.93 6.01
CA ILE A 53 -9.51 6.43 4.96
C ILE A 53 -10.22 6.25 3.62
N ARG A 54 -11.49 5.81 3.63
CA ARG A 54 -12.27 5.67 2.39
C ARG A 54 -12.36 6.98 1.63
N GLN A 55 -12.78 8.05 2.33
CA GLN A 55 -12.90 9.37 1.72
C GLN A 55 -11.55 9.91 1.25
N ALA A 56 -10.48 9.71 2.02
CA ALA A 56 -9.14 10.16 1.65
C ALA A 56 -8.66 9.50 0.35
N VAL A 57 -8.85 8.19 0.20
CA VAL A 57 -8.49 7.44 -1.01
C VAL A 57 -9.40 7.78 -2.19
N GLU A 58 -10.70 8.00 -1.98
CA GLU A 58 -11.63 8.46 -3.02
C GLU A 58 -11.21 9.82 -3.59
N LEU A 59 -10.83 10.77 -2.75
CA LEU A 59 -10.33 12.08 -3.18
C LEU A 59 -9.01 11.96 -3.94
N LEU A 60 -8.10 11.12 -3.47
CA LEU A 60 -6.83 10.86 -4.15
C LEU A 60 -7.06 10.20 -5.52
N THR A 61 -7.97 9.24 -5.60
CA THR A 61 -8.40 8.58 -6.84
C THR A 61 -8.95 9.60 -7.84
N ALA A 62 -9.81 10.52 -7.39
CA ALA A 62 -10.34 11.58 -8.23
C ALA A 62 -9.23 12.53 -8.73
N LYS A 63 -8.25 12.85 -7.88
CA LYS A 63 -7.10 13.68 -8.26
C LYS A 63 -6.20 13.02 -9.30
N ARG A 64 -5.94 11.70 -9.17
CA ARG A 64 -5.09 10.94 -10.09
C ARG A 64 -5.82 10.41 -11.30
N ASN A 65 -7.15 10.46 -11.30
CA ASN A 65 -7.99 9.79 -12.29
C ASN A 65 -7.63 8.30 -12.44
N SER A 66 -7.24 7.67 -11.33
CA SER A 66 -6.68 6.32 -11.28
C SER A 66 -6.72 5.78 -9.86
N LEU A 67 -7.44 4.67 -9.65
CA LEU A 67 -7.45 3.99 -8.35
C LEU A 67 -6.11 3.30 -8.08
N HIS A 68 -5.48 2.79 -9.13
CA HIS A 68 -4.19 2.10 -9.02
C HIS A 68 -3.09 3.03 -8.54
N ASP A 69 -2.98 4.23 -9.15
CA ASP A 69 -2.01 5.24 -8.72
C ASP A 69 -2.33 5.76 -7.31
N ALA A 70 -3.61 5.95 -6.98
CA ALA A 70 -4.02 6.34 -5.64
C ALA A 70 -3.65 5.28 -4.58
N HIS A 71 -3.78 3.99 -4.91
CA HIS A 71 -3.31 2.93 -4.03
C HIS A 71 -1.78 2.97 -3.86
N HIS A 72 -1.01 3.19 -4.93
CA HIS A 72 0.46 3.30 -4.81
C HIS A 72 0.88 4.45 -3.89
N GLU A 73 0.29 5.63 -4.03
CA GLU A 73 0.57 6.75 -3.11
C GLU A 73 0.09 6.47 -1.68
N ALA A 74 -1.05 5.78 -1.50
CA ALA A 74 -1.51 5.36 -0.18
C ALA A 74 -0.59 4.31 0.45
N MET A 75 0.07 3.46 -0.34
CA MET A 75 1.05 2.49 0.15
C MET A 75 2.26 3.16 0.80
N ASP A 76 2.75 4.27 0.25
CA ASP A 76 3.85 5.02 0.86
C ASP A 76 3.47 5.50 2.27
N CYS A 77 2.26 6.04 2.41
CA CYS A 77 1.72 6.45 3.71
C CYS A 77 1.50 5.27 4.67
N LEU A 78 1.00 4.14 4.17
CA LEU A 78 0.82 2.90 4.95
C LEU A 78 2.18 2.36 5.43
N GLY A 79 3.17 2.30 4.53
CA GLY A 79 4.52 1.87 4.83
C GLY A 79 5.20 2.77 5.87
N GLN A 80 5.03 4.10 5.74
CA GLN A 80 5.51 5.05 6.75
C GLN A 80 4.87 4.81 8.12
N MET A 81 3.56 4.59 8.19
CA MET A 81 2.87 4.30 9.46
C MET A 81 3.40 3.01 10.11
N VAL A 82 3.57 1.94 9.33
CA VAL A 82 4.10 0.66 9.81
C VAL A 82 5.54 0.81 10.29
N TRP A 83 6.39 1.50 9.53
CA TRP A 83 7.78 1.74 9.89
C TRP A 83 7.91 2.56 11.18
N GLU A 84 7.14 3.64 11.32
CA GLU A 84 7.14 4.46 12.54
C GLU A 84 6.64 3.67 13.76
N SER A 85 5.59 2.85 13.58
CA SER A 85 5.07 1.94 14.60
C SER A 85 6.16 0.98 15.10
N GLN A 86 6.86 0.33 14.18
CA GLN A 86 7.96 -0.60 14.49
C GLN A 86 9.13 0.11 15.16
N ARG A 87 9.58 1.23 14.60
CA ARG A 87 10.72 2.00 15.12
C ARG A 87 10.47 2.54 16.52
N ALA A 88 9.25 3.02 16.79
CA ALA A 88 8.89 3.62 18.08
C ALA A 88 8.28 2.61 19.08
N GLY A 89 8.05 1.36 18.69
CA GLY A 89 7.47 0.33 19.54
C GLY A 89 6.06 0.66 20.04
N ARG A 90 5.27 1.40 19.24
CA ARG A 90 3.91 1.86 19.58
C ARG A 90 2.91 1.37 18.56
N PRO A 91 1.59 1.31 18.88
CA PRO A 91 0.58 0.94 17.91
C PRO A 91 0.60 1.84 16.65
N PRO A 92 0.17 1.33 15.48
CA PRO A 92 0.03 2.12 14.26
C PRO A 92 -0.84 3.37 14.46
N ASP A 93 -0.36 4.50 13.95
CA ASP A 93 -1.05 5.79 14.05
C ASP A 93 -1.94 6.03 12.82
N GLY A 94 -3.20 5.60 12.93
CA GLY A 94 -4.17 5.73 11.85
C GLY A 94 -4.50 7.19 11.47
N ALA A 95 -4.36 8.13 12.40
CA ALA A 95 -4.59 9.55 12.12
C ALA A 95 -3.45 10.11 11.26
N ALA A 96 -2.19 9.82 11.60
CA ALA A 96 -1.05 10.21 10.80
C ALA A 96 -1.08 9.59 9.39
N TYR A 97 -1.56 8.34 9.27
CA TYR A 97 -1.78 7.68 7.99
C TYR A 97 -2.82 8.42 7.12
N ILE A 98 -4.00 8.74 7.66
CA ILE A 98 -5.04 9.48 6.93
C ILE A 98 -4.54 10.86 6.52
N ASP A 99 -3.88 11.59 7.43
CA ASP A 99 -3.31 12.91 7.15
C ASP A 99 -2.31 12.86 5.99
N CYS A 100 -1.48 11.81 5.93
CA CYS A 100 -0.57 11.59 4.82
C CYS A 100 -1.33 11.44 3.49
N VAL A 101 -2.31 10.53 3.42
CA VAL A 101 -3.10 10.31 2.20
C VAL A 101 -3.84 11.58 1.76
N GLN A 102 -4.41 12.34 2.70
CA GLN A 102 -5.10 13.59 2.42
C GLN A 102 -4.16 14.67 1.86
N ARG A 103 -2.91 14.73 2.30
CA ARG A 103 -1.91 15.65 1.71
C ARG A 103 -1.64 15.30 0.25
N HIS A 104 -1.56 14.02 -0.10
CA HIS A 104 -1.44 13.58 -1.49
C HIS A 104 -2.68 13.97 -2.32
N ALA A 105 -3.87 13.88 -1.71
CA ALA A 105 -5.12 14.27 -2.37
C ALA A 105 -5.30 15.79 -2.56
N THR A 106 -4.57 16.63 -1.83
CA THR A 106 -4.81 18.09 -1.78
C THR A 106 -3.64 18.95 -2.25
N ARG A 107 -2.40 18.43 -2.30
CA ARG A 107 -1.24 19.17 -2.81
C ARG A 107 -1.24 19.21 -4.34
N ASP A 108 -1.10 20.39 -4.93
CA ASP A 108 -0.98 20.58 -6.38
C ASP A 108 0.27 19.92 -6.96
#